data_AF-A0A357NHI7-F1
#
_entry.id   AF-A0A357NHI7-F1
#
_cell.length_a   1.000
_cell.length_b   1.000
_cell.length_c   1.000
_cell.angle_alpha   90.00
_cell.angle_beta   90.00
_cell.angle_gamma   90.00
#
_symmetry.space_group_name_H-M   'P 1'
#
loop_
_entity.id
_entity.type
_entity.pdbx_description
1 polymer ?
#
loop_
_entity_poly.entity_id
_entity_poly.type
_entity_poly.pdbx_seq_one_letter_code
_entity_poly.pdbx_strand_id
1 'polypeptide(L)'
;MLCHIIRIMRSHGGQSAVEFALILPILMLVLLGITDFGRILNQQQLVTEAARAAVRTVVVSGNWKDADTVVKNIDSSYTVTVSPKTWTTSNATITVTVSTKVTAISPMTGAFFKSRYISNSVKVTGESSMPAERLSI
;
A
#
# COMPACT_ATOMS: atom_id res chain seq x y z
N MET A 1 -9.91 33.70 55.65
CA MET A 1 -10.53 33.90 54.32
C MET A 1 -9.82 33.19 53.16
N LEU A 2 -8.59 32.70 53.32
CA LEU A 2 -7.82 32.09 52.22
C LEU A 2 -8.31 30.69 51.75
N CYS A 3 -9.00 29.93 52.62
CA CYS A 3 -9.43 28.56 52.31
C CYS A 3 -10.63 28.46 51.34
N HIS A 4 -11.30 29.57 51.01
CA HIS A 4 -12.45 29.56 50.10
C HIS A 4 -12.06 29.65 48.62
N ILE A 5 -10.90 30.24 48.33
CA ILE A 5 -10.40 30.44 46.95
C ILE A 5 -9.94 29.12 46.31
N ILE A 6 -9.40 28.18 47.09
CA ILE A 6 -8.94 26.87 46.57
C ILE A 6 -10.13 25.96 46.20
N ARG A 7 -11.33 26.20 46.75
CA ARG A 7 -12.51 25.35 46.52
C ARG A 7 -13.18 25.59 45.16
N ILE A 8 -12.91 26.72 44.49
CA ILE A 8 -13.53 27.08 43.20
C ILE A 8 -12.78 26.50 42.00
N MET A 9 -11.50 26.13 42.13
CA MET A 9 -10.76 25.39 41.09
C MET A 9 -11.23 23.93 40.91
N ARG A 10 -12.21 23.47 41.70
CA ARG A 10 -12.72 22.10 41.72
C ARG A 10 -13.98 21.89 40.87
N SER A 11 -14.30 22.81 39.95
CA SER A 11 -15.61 22.86 39.31
C SER A 11 -15.51 22.87 37.77
N HIS A 12 -15.83 21.72 37.17
CA HIS A 12 -16.19 21.48 35.77
C HIS A 12 -15.10 21.48 34.68
N GLY A 13 -14.04 22.29 34.77
CA GLY A 13 -13.04 22.38 33.69
C GLY A 13 -12.16 21.13 33.48
N GLY A 14 -11.80 20.43 34.56
CA GLY A 14 -10.97 19.21 34.48
C GLY A 14 -11.75 17.94 34.14
N GLN A 15 -13.06 17.92 34.41
CA GLN A 15 -13.90 16.75 34.17
C GLN A 15 -14.04 16.46 32.66
N SER A 16 -14.29 17.49 31.85
CA SER A 16 -14.37 17.35 30.40
C SER A 16 -13.05 16.89 29.77
N ALA A 17 -11.90 17.29 30.34
CA ALA A 17 -10.60 16.80 29.89
C ALA A 17 -10.40 15.30 30.15
N VAL A 18 -10.92 14.80 31.29
CA VAL A 18 -10.87 13.36 31.63
C VAL A 18 -11.83 12.55 30.77
N GLU A 19 -13.05 13.05 30.52
CA GLU A 19 -14.01 12.41 29.61
C GLU A 19 -13.45 12.28 28.19
N PHE A 20 -12.79 13.33 27.69
CA PHE A 20 -12.10 13.28 26.39
C PHE A 20 -10.92 12.31 26.39
N ALA A 21 -10.12 12.27 27.47
CA ALA A 21 -8.98 11.36 27.59
C ALA A 21 -9.38 9.87 27.58
N LEU A 22 -10.63 9.54 27.94
CA LEU A 22 -11.16 8.18 27.85
C LEU A 22 -11.61 7.80 26.42
N ILE A 23 -12.05 8.77 25.62
CA ILE A 23 -12.49 8.55 24.23
C ILE A 23 -11.29 8.57 23.27
N LEU A 24 -10.28 9.41 23.57
CA LEU A 24 -9.07 9.58 22.78
C LEU A 24 -8.40 8.26 22.34
N PRO A 25 -8.25 7.22 23.18
CA PRO A 25 -7.60 5.97 22.80
C PRO A 25 -8.38 5.23 21.70
N ILE A 26 -9.71 5.22 21.78
CA ILE A 26 -10.58 4.60 20.78
C ILE A 26 -10.54 5.40 19.48
N LEU A 27 -10.57 6.73 19.58
CA LEU A 27 -10.44 7.61 18.42
C LEU A 27 -9.09 7.40 17.71
N MET A 28 -7.99 7.32 18.46
CA MET A 28 -6.66 7.05 17.92
C MET A 28 -6.58 5.68 17.26
N LEU A 29 -7.23 4.67 17.85
CA LEU A 29 -7.31 3.33 17.27
C LEU A 29 -7.96 3.36 15.87
N VAL A 30 -9.10 4.05 15.75
CA VAL A 30 -9.82 4.19 14.48
C VAL A 30 -8.99 4.96 13.46
N LEU A 31 -8.37 6.07 13.85
CA LEU A 31 -7.55 6.90 12.95
C LEU A 31 -6.33 6.15 12.41
N LEU A 32 -5.60 5.44 13.28
CA LEU A 32 -4.45 4.63 12.87
C LEU A 32 -4.87 3.47 11.97
N GLY A 33 -6.01 2.82 12.27
CA GLY A 33 -6.58 1.77 11.43
C GLY A 33 -6.93 2.25 10.02
N ILE A 34 -7.61 3.41 9.91
CA ILE A 34 -7.96 4.00 8.61
C ILE A 34 -6.70 4.41 7.84
N THR A 35 -5.69 4.95 8.52
CA THR A 35 -4.44 5.38 7.88
C THR A 35 -3.68 4.20 7.26
N ASP A 36 -3.52 3.10 7.99
CA ASP A 36 -2.85 1.90 7.46
C ASP A 36 -3.66 1.30 6.30
N PHE A 37 -4.98 1.24 6.42
CA PHE A 37 -5.84 0.73 5.34
C PHE A 37 -5.78 1.60 4.08
N GLY A 38 -5.83 2.93 4.24
CA GLY A 38 -5.70 3.87 3.13
C GLY A 38 -4.38 3.72 2.37
N ARG A 39 -3.27 3.48 3.08
CA ARG A 39 -1.97 3.21 2.44
C ARG A 39 -1.96 1.90 1.65
N ILE A 40 -2.54 0.83 2.19
CA ILE A 40 -2.63 -0.46 1.49
C ILE A 40 -3.44 -0.30 0.19
N LEU A 41 -4.59 0.38 0.25
CA LEU A 41 -5.42 0.62 -0.93
C LEU A 41 -4.72 1.50 -1.97
N ASN A 42 -4.04 2.55 -1.54
CA ASN A 42 -3.26 3.40 -2.44
C ASN A 42 -2.18 2.58 -3.18
N GLN A 43 -1.46 1.72 -2.45
CA GLN A 43 -0.45 0.84 -3.05
C GLN A 43 -1.08 -0.16 -4.02
N GLN A 44 -2.28 -0.69 -3.72
CA GLN A 44 -3.01 -1.59 -4.62
C GLN A 44 -3.34 -0.92 -5.97
N GLN A 45 -3.73 0.36 -5.94
CA GLN A 45 -3.97 1.14 -7.15
C GLN A 45 -2.66 1.37 -7.92
N LEU A 46 -1.59 1.79 -7.23
CA LEU A 46 -0.29 2.06 -7.85
C LEU A 46 0.31 0.82 -8.54
N VAL A 47 0.29 -0.36 -7.90
CA VAL A 47 0.82 -1.58 -8.54
C VAL A 47 0.00 -2.03 -9.75
N THR A 48 -1.30 -1.74 -9.76
CA THR A 48 -2.20 -2.07 -10.89
C THR A 48 -1.91 -1.17 -12.08
N GLU A 49 -1.76 0.14 -11.86
CA GLU A 49 -1.38 1.07 -12.91
C GLU A 49 0.05 0.83 -13.39
N ALA A 50 0.98 0.49 -12.49
CA ALA A 50 2.34 0.10 -12.83
C ALA A 50 2.37 -1.15 -13.72
N ALA A 51 1.56 -2.19 -13.40
CA ALA A 51 1.45 -3.38 -14.23
C ALA A 51 0.97 -3.03 -15.65
N ARG A 52 -0.07 -2.20 -15.77
CA ARG A 52 -0.61 -1.75 -17.06
C ARG A 52 0.40 -0.95 -17.88
N ALA A 53 1.14 -0.04 -17.25
CA ALA A 53 2.19 0.72 -17.92
C ALA A 53 3.34 -0.18 -18.37
N ALA A 54 3.72 -1.14 -17.53
CA ALA A 54 4.78 -2.10 -17.81
C ALA A 54 4.43 -3.03 -18.97
N VAL A 55 3.23 -3.64 -18.97
CA VAL A 55 2.82 -4.53 -20.06
C VAL A 55 2.76 -3.79 -21.40
N ARG A 56 2.24 -2.55 -21.42
CA ARG A 56 2.20 -1.73 -22.64
C ARG A 56 3.61 -1.46 -23.16
N THR A 57 4.54 -1.11 -22.28
CA THR A 57 5.93 -0.86 -22.64
C THR A 57 6.55 -2.09 -23.27
N VAL A 58 6.33 -3.26 -22.68
CA VAL A 58 6.90 -4.52 -23.15
C VAL A 58 6.29 -4.98 -24.47
N VAL A 59 4.99 -4.77 -24.70
CA VAL A 59 4.35 -5.04 -26.00
C VAL A 59 4.96 -4.15 -27.09
N VAL A 60 5.20 -2.86 -26.80
CA VAL A 60 5.70 -1.88 -27.78
C VAL A 60 7.20 -2.05 -28.02
N SER A 61 8.00 -2.23 -26.97
CA SER A 61 9.46 -2.32 -27.09
C SER A 61 9.94 -3.73 -27.46
N GLY A 62 9.11 -4.75 -27.22
CA GLY A 62 9.48 -6.16 -27.38
C GLY A 62 10.51 -6.65 -26.36
N ASN A 63 10.88 -5.84 -25.36
CA ASN A 63 11.91 -6.17 -24.38
C ASN A 63 11.35 -6.09 -22.95
N TRP A 64 11.35 -7.22 -22.26
CA TRP A 64 10.86 -7.33 -20.88
C TRP A 64 11.66 -6.50 -19.87
N LYS A 65 12.91 -6.13 -20.16
CA LYS A 65 13.73 -5.30 -19.26
C LYS A 65 13.17 -3.89 -19.10
N ASP A 66 12.48 -3.37 -20.12
CA ASP A 66 11.93 -2.01 -20.07
C ASP A 66 10.77 -1.91 -19.06
N ALA A 67 10.03 -3.01 -18.84
CA ALA A 67 9.04 -3.08 -17.75
C ALA A 67 9.69 -2.89 -16.38
N ASP A 68 10.86 -3.47 -16.12
CA ASP A 68 11.56 -3.30 -14.84
C ASP A 68 11.97 -1.83 -14.64
N THR A 69 12.44 -1.15 -15.69
CA THR A 69 12.77 0.28 -15.63
C THR A 69 11.53 1.15 -15.37
N VAL A 70 10.43 0.93 -16.10
CA VAL A 70 9.19 1.71 -15.92
C VAL A 70 8.63 1.54 -14.51
N VAL A 71 8.60 0.32 -13.99
CA VAL A 71 8.08 0.05 -12.65
C VAL A 71 8.99 0.63 -11.57
N LYS A 72 10.32 0.51 -11.71
CA LYS A 72 11.27 1.08 -10.74
C LYS A 72 11.31 2.61 -10.74
N ASN A 73 10.94 3.26 -11.83
CA ASN A 73 10.75 4.72 -11.87
C ASN A 73 9.52 5.17 -11.06
N ILE A 74 8.52 4.30 -10.89
CA ILE A 74 7.38 4.56 -10.00
C ILE A 74 7.81 4.36 -8.56
N ASP A 75 8.39 3.20 -8.25
CA ASP A 75 8.95 2.89 -6.94
C ASP A 75 10.01 1.78 -7.07
N SER A 76 11.21 2.04 -6.56
CA SER A 76 12.35 1.11 -6.65
C SER A 76 12.18 -0.15 -5.80
N SER A 77 11.24 -0.15 -4.84
CA SER A 77 10.91 -1.30 -4.00
C SER A 77 10.02 -2.33 -4.71
N TYR A 78 9.45 -1.97 -5.86
CA TYR A 78 8.54 -2.83 -6.60
C TYR A 78 9.31 -3.94 -7.34
N THR A 79 8.79 -5.16 -7.28
CA THR A 79 9.34 -6.31 -7.99
C THR A 79 8.46 -6.66 -9.19
N VAL A 80 9.07 -6.83 -10.36
CA VAL A 80 8.38 -7.15 -11.61
C VAL A 80 8.66 -8.59 -12.02
N THR A 81 7.60 -9.31 -12.40
CA THR A 81 7.70 -10.60 -13.07
C THR A 81 6.94 -10.52 -14.38
N VAL A 82 7.64 -10.78 -15.49
CA VAL A 82 7.04 -10.82 -16.83
C VAL A 82 7.04 -12.26 -17.31
N SER A 83 5.90 -12.73 -17.83
CA SER A 83 5.76 -14.06 -18.41
C SER A 83 4.90 -14.01 -19.68
N PRO A 84 5.33 -14.62 -20.80
CA PRO A 84 6.67 -15.18 -21.03
C PRO A 84 7.73 -14.07 -21.22
N LYS A 85 9.02 -14.36 -21.00
CA LYS A 85 10.09 -13.35 -21.22
C LYS A 85 10.49 -13.19 -22.70
N THR A 86 10.14 -14.19 -23.50
CA THR A 86 10.40 -14.23 -24.94
C THR A 86 9.16 -14.78 -25.63
N TRP A 87 8.75 -14.12 -26.71
CA TRP A 87 7.65 -14.56 -27.57
C TRP A 87 8.14 -14.65 -29.02
N THR A 88 7.88 -15.80 -29.63
CA THR A 88 8.25 -16.11 -31.01
C THR A 88 7.05 -16.03 -31.95
N THR A 89 5.84 -15.93 -31.42
CA THR A 89 4.59 -15.96 -32.19
C THR A 89 3.92 -14.59 -32.17
N SER A 90 3.44 -14.16 -33.34
CA SER A 90 2.46 -13.08 -33.46
C SER A 90 1.15 -13.56 -32.78
N ASN A 91 0.70 -12.89 -31.70
CA ASN A 91 -0.38 -13.27 -30.74
C ASN A 91 0.03 -13.88 -29.39
N ALA A 92 1.27 -13.73 -28.93
CA ALA A 92 1.60 -14.10 -27.56
C ALA A 92 0.92 -13.16 -26.55
N THR A 93 0.20 -13.68 -25.55
CA THR A 93 -0.30 -12.87 -24.44
C THR A 93 0.82 -12.64 -23.43
N ILE A 94 1.15 -11.37 -23.19
CA ILE A 94 2.16 -10.93 -22.23
C ILE A 94 1.45 -10.65 -20.92
N THR A 95 1.89 -11.30 -19.84
CA THR A 95 1.44 -11.00 -18.49
C THR A 95 2.57 -10.34 -17.71
N VAL A 96 2.28 -9.19 -17.10
CA VAL A 96 3.18 -8.51 -16.18
C VAL A 96 2.54 -8.45 -14.80
N THR A 97 3.26 -8.99 -13.82
CA THR A 97 2.90 -8.97 -12.40
C THR A 97 3.86 -8.04 -11.66
N VAL A 98 3.32 -7.04 -10.97
CA VAL A 98 4.07 -6.11 -10.12
C VAL A 98 3.68 -6.38 -8.67
N SER A 99 4.68 -6.52 -7.79
CA SER A 99 4.44 -6.78 -6.37
C SER A 99 5.27 -5.85 -5.50
N THR A 100 4.70 -5.44 -4.37
CA THR A 100 5.39 -4.69 -3.32
C THR A 100 4.99 -5.18 -1.94
N LYS A 101 5.79 -4.81 -0.93
CA LYS A 101 5.51 -5.09 0.48
C LYS A 101 5.21 -3.78 1.17
N VAL A 102 4.00 -3.65 1.69
CA VAL A 102 3.60 -2.50 2.49
C VAL A 102 3.79 -2.85 3.96
N THR A 103 4.67 -2.13 4.65
CA THR A 103 4.85 -2.28 6.11
C THR A 103 3.78 -1.48 6.85
N ALA A 104 3.18 -2.11 7.86
CA ALA A 104 2.23 -1.45 8.74
C ALA A 104 2.96 -0.44 9.65
N ILE A 105 2.42 0.78 9.76
CA ILE A 105 2.99 1.82 10.61
C ILE A 105 2.55 1.61 12.05
N SER A 106 1.26 1.32 12.27
CA SER A 106 0.77 1.15 13.64
C SER A 106 1.14 -0.24 14.18
N PRO A 107 1.61 -0.32 15.44
CA PRO A 107 1.93 -1.61 16.07
C PRO A 107 0.70 -2.50 16.23
N MET A 108 -0.50 -1.90 16.19
CA MET A 108 -1.76 -2.63 16.30
C MET A 108 -2.10 -3.38 15.00
N THR A 109 -2.15 -2.71 13.84
CA THR A 109 -2.29 -3.42 12.55
C THR A 109 -1.15 -4.41 12.38
N GLY A 110 0.07 -4.04 12.75
CA GLY A 110 1.19 -4.96 12.76
C GLY A 110 0.97 -6.21 13.61
N ALA A 111 0.43 -6.08 14.82
CA ALA A 111 0.09 -7.22 15.68
C ALA A 111 -1.06 -8.08 15.12
N PHE A 112 -2.10 -7.45 14.56
CA PHE A 112 -3.21 -8.17 13.90
C PHE A 112 -2.74 -8.94 12.65
N PHE A 113 -1.83 -8.36 11.85
CA PHE A 113 -1.32 -8.98 10.61
C PHE A 113 -0.14 -9.94 10.85
N LYS A 114 0.63 -9.77 11.93
CA LYS A 114 1.74 -10.66 12.35
C LYS A 114 1.28 -12.09 12.66
N SER A 115 0.00 -12.27 13.01
CA SER A 115 -0.56 -13.60 13.29
C SER A 115 -0.94 -14.41 12.04
N ARG A 116 -1.01 -13.81 10.85
CA ARG A 116 -1.42 -14.51 9.60
C ARG A 116 -0.36 -14.53 8.51
N TYR A 117 0.66 -13.67 8.59
CA TYR A 117 1.80 -13.62 7.68
C TYR A 117 3.05 -13.30 8.50
N ILE A 118 4.13 -14.05 8.32
CA ILE A 118 5.36 -14.09 9.17
C ILE A 118 6.17 -12.77 9.18
N SER A 119 5.57 -11.64 8.77
CA SER A 119 6.20 -10.32 8.71
C SER A 119 5.15 -9.22 8.92
N ASN A 120 5.57 -8.07 9.47
CA ASN A 120 4.78 -6.84 9.59
C ASN A 120 4.46 -6.18 8.23
N SER A 121 4.44 -6.96 7.16
CA SER A 121 4.28 -6.49 5.79
C SER A 121 3.22 -7.28 5.04
N VAL A 122 2.33 -6.55 4.36
CA VAL A 122 1.32 -7.11 3.48
C VAL A 122 1.88 -7.06 2.06
N LYS A 123 1.87 -8.21 1.37
CA LYS A 123 2.20 -8.26 -0.06
C LYS A 123 1.01 -7.75 -0.85
N VAL A 124 1.25 -6.74 -1.68
CA VAL A 124 0.27 -6.15 -2.58
C VAL A 124 0.73 -6.43 -4.00
N THR A 125 -0.14 -7.02 -4.82
CA THR A 125 0.18 -7.46 -6.18
C THR A 125 -0.83 -6.90 -7.16
N GLY A 126 -0.33 -6.39 -8.29
CA GLY A 126 -1.11 -5.99 -9.45
C GLY A 126 -0.67 -6.82 -10.66
N GLU A 127 -1.62 -7.22 -11.49
CA GLU A 127 -1.35 -7.98 -12.71
C GLU A 127 -2.08 -7.35 -13.88
N SER A 128 -1.45 -7.37 -15.05
CA SER A 128 -2.11 -7.02 -16.30
C SER A 128 -1.59 -7.87 -17.45
N SER A 129 -2.47 -8.22 -18.37
CA SER A 129 -2.15 -8.97 -19.56
C SER A 129 -2.54 -8.21 -20.82
N MET A 130 -1.71 -8.28 -21.87
CA MET A 130 -2.00 -7.73 -23.20
C MET A 130 -1.49 -8.67 -24.30
N PRO A 131 -2.23 -8.82 -25.41
CA PRO A 131 -1.74 -9.54 -26.58
C PRO A 131 -0.63 -8.74 -27.26
N ALA A 132 0.44 -9.43 -27.67
CA ALA A 132 1.53 -8.86 -28.45
C ALA A 132 1.55 -9.43 -29.87
N GLU A 133 1.47 -8.53 -30.83
CA GLU A 133 1.69 -8.82 -32.24
C GLU A 133 3.14 -8.46 -32.56
N ARG A 134 4.05 -9.45 -32.49
CA ARG A 134 5.43 -9.22 -32.93
C ARG A 134 5.44 -9.17 -34.46
N LEU A 135 5.74 -8.01 -35.06
CA LEU A 135 6.13 -7.93 -36.47
C LEU A 135 7.38 -8.82 -36.65
N SER A 136 7.22 -9.90 -37.40
CA SER A 136 8.30 -10.76 -37.84
C SER A 136 9.29 -9.93 -38.65
N ILE A 137 10.45 -9.64 -38.07
CA ILE A 137 11.64 -9.20 -38.79
C ILE A 137 12.53 -10.43 -38.98
#